data_AF-A0A3M2AXZ6-F1
#
_entry.id   AF-A0A3M2AXZ6-F1
#
_cell.length_a   1.000
_cell.length_b   1.000
_cell.length_c   1.000
_cell.angle_alpha   90.00
_cell.angle_beta   90.00
_cell.angle_gamma   90.00
#
_symmetry.space_group_name_H-M   'P 1'
#
loop_
_entity.id
_entity.type
_entity.pdbx_description
1 polymer ?
#
loop_
_entity_poly.entity_id
_entity_poly.type
_entity_poly.pdbx_seq_one_letter_code
_entity_poly.pdbx_strand_id
1 'polypeptide(L)'
;MAPLLSYEHIETAISALSVQHRTMIRLLLLQYLDLTDDEIRYMAEDQPDCRFLAGNQPAQKASIEEAAREITARVAQYRGFLRQKRERPWLQIQCLKQQLALSDRIVAAAEHLLSSTFEVDTETLAERRRTALSAVPKPEIRRLEKAWSQDEITEKDYQKARLLIEYQTIVRRRERQRRRLLNAEREFASSGISPLQDHEIAHIWGIPLSSLAARKVKALHLYLSNLQAILERENRMPDSSQGRPDLWKETFAVLTQKPVERSIVSFIGGIERTEEALLEKLTAFAQGTLPEEAESAFWTAITKIHDSEHSGPWLNHARAIFALQRLSAILSEIDPSPEELEQDLLARVTPKPKTEMLSSPAISGEGHEPSPELSEAALGVLQAFTGEIDDKRTR
;
A
#
# COMPACT_ATOMS: atom_id res chain seq x y z
N MET A 1 2.27 29.61 -11.31
CA MET A 1 3.48 29.81 -12.15
C MET A 1 3.41 28.79 -13.28
N ALA A 2 3.64 29.21 -14.52
CA ALA A 2 3.70 28.26 -15.64
C ALA A 2 4.89 27.30 -15.42
N PRO A 3 4.75 25.99 -15.69
CA PRO A 3 5.87 25.07 -15.55
C PRO A 3 6.99 25.46 -16.52
N LEU A 4 8.24 25.43 -16.02
CA LEU A 4 9.44 25.73 -16.81
C LEU A 4 9.58 24.81 -18.02
N LEU A 5 9.19 23.55 -17.84
CA LEU A 5 9.26 22.49 -18.83
C LEU A 5 7.87 21.99 -19.23
N SER A 6 7.75 21.62 -20.49
CA SER A 6 6.58 20.94 -21.06
C SER A 6 6.96 19.53 -21.48
N TYR A 7 5.96 18.67 -21.69
CA TYR A 7 6.17 17.34 -22.25
C TYR A 7 6.81 17.38 -23.65
N GLU A 8 6.43 18.36 -24.46
CA GLU A 8 6.95 18.54 -25.81
C GLU A 8 8.45 18.85 -25.81
N HIS A 9 8.95 19.63 -24.84
CA HIS A 9 10.38 19.88 -24.72
C HIS A 9 11.17 18.59 -24.41
N ILE A 10 10.61 17.74 -23.54
CA ILE A 10 11.23 16.46 -23.14
C ILE A 10 11.31 15.53 -24.35
N GLU A 11 10.20 15.32 -25.07
CA GLU A 11 10.18 14.48 -26.27
C GLU A 11 11.09 15.04 -27.38
N THR A 12 11.10 16.35 -27.59
CA THR A 12 11.96 17.00 -28.59
C THR A 12 13.44 16.78 -28.25
N ALA A 13 13.83 16.99 -26.99
CA ALA A 13 15.20 16.77 -26.53
C ALA A 13 15.64 15.30 -26.68
N ILE A 14 14.73 14.35 -26.41
CA ILE A 14 14.97 12.90 -26.59
C ILE A 14 15.11 12.55 -28.07
N SER A 15 14.23 13.07 -28.93
CA SER A 15 14.23 12.77 -30.37
C SER A 15 15.49 13.27 -31.09
N ALA A 16 16.12 14.33 -30.59
CA ALA A 16 17.36 14.90 -31.12
C ALA A 16 18.62 14.06 -30.79
N LEU A 17 18.51 13.07 -29.90
CA LEU A 17 19.62 12.19 -29.53
C LEU A 17 19.83 11.09 -30.58
N SER A 18 21.07 10.61 -30.69
CA SER A 18 21.35 9.37 -31.44
C SER A 18 20.65 8.18 -30.79
N VAL A 19 20.33 7.14 -31.58
CA VAL A 19 19.58 5.95 -31.14
C VAL A 19 20.13 5.40 -29.81
N GLN A 20 21.46 5.25 -29.69
CA GLN A 20 22.10 4.79 -28.45
C GLN A 20 21.74 5.62 -27.20
N HIS A 21 21.87 6.95 -27.28
CA HIS A 21 21.61 7.81 -26.13
C HIS A 21 20.10 7.92 -25.87
N ARG A 22 19.28 7.89 -26.93
CA ARG A 22 17.83 7.89 -26.86
C ARG A 22 17.30 6.64 -26.14
N THR A 23 17.78 5.46 -26.52
CA THR A 23 17.52 4.18 -25.82
C THR A 23 17.84 4.30 -24.33
N MET A 24 19.01 4.85 -23.98
CA MET A 24 19.41 5.01 -22.57
C MET A 24 18.46 5.93 -21.79
N ILE A 25 18.10 7.09 -22.34
CA ILE A 25 17.18 8.02 -21.67
C ILE A 25 15.78 7.43 -21.53
N ARG A 26 15.26 6.75 -22.56
CA ARG A 26 13.96 6.08 -22.49
C ARG A 26 13.94 4.91 -21.52
N LEU A 27 15.03 4.15 -21.42
CA LEU A 27 15.18 3.14 -20.37
C LEU A 27 15.19 3.80 -18.97
N LEU A 28 15.87 4.91 -18.76
CA LEU A 28 15.79 5.62 -17.47
C LEU A 28 14.38 6.11 -17.13
N LEU A 29 13.60 6.45 -18.16
CA LEU A 29 12.24 7.00 -18.06
C LEU A 29 11.15 5.98 -18.43
N LEU A 30 11.43 4.67 -18.37
CA LEU A 30 10.52 3.61 -18.84
C LEU A 30 9.14 3.64 -18.15
N GLN A 31 9.10 4.20 -16.95
CA GLN A 31 7.86 4.44 -16.21
C GLN A 31 6.87 5.34 -16.96
N TYR A 32 7.36 6.22 -17.84
CA TYR A 32 6.59 7.28 -18.49
C TYR A 32 6.64 7.27 -20.02
N LEU A 33 7.67 6.64 -20.60
CA LEU A 33 7.95 6.62 -22.03
C LEU A 33 8.21 5.17 -22.48
N ASP A 34 7.57 4.78 -23.57
CA ASP A 34 7.80 3.47 -24.19
C ASP A 34 9.03 3.54 -25.13
N LEU A 35 9.72 2.40 -25.29
CA LEU A 35 10.76 2.24 -26.30
C LEU A 35 10.13 2.05 -27.68
N THR A 36 10.81 2.54 -28.72
CA THR A 36 10.44 2.30 -30.13
C THR A 36 11.11 1.05 -30.68
N ASP A 37 10.56 0.49 -31.77
CA ASP A 37 11.07 -0.73 -32.40
C ASP A 37 12.54 -0.61 -32.85
N ASP A 38 12.96 0.57 -33.31
CA ASP A 38 14.34 0.84 -33.71
C ASP A 38 15.30 0.82 -32.53
N GLU A 39 14.86 1.27 -31.34
CA GLU A 39 15.63 1.20 -30.10
C GLU A 39 15.77 -0.24 -29.62
N ILE A 40 14.70 -1.04 -29.71
CA ILE A 40 14.74 -2.48 -29.37
C ILE A 40 15.68 -3.23 -30.31
N ARG A 41 15.62 -2.96 -31.62
CA ARG A 41 16.54 -3.55 -32.61
C ARG A 41 17.98 -3.15 -32.33
N TYR A 42 18.23 -1.88 -32.03
CA TYR A 42 19.57 -1.43 -31.63
C TYR A 42 20.09 -2.17 -30.40
N MET A 43 19.26 -2.36 -29.38
CA MET A 43 19.64 -3.13 -28.18
C MET A 43 19.99 -4.58 -28.52
N ALA A 44 19.20 -5.22 -29.40
CA ALA A 44 19.46 -6.59 -29.86
C ALA A 44 20.78 -6.71 -30.64
N GLU A 45 21.13 -5.70 -31.44
CA GLU A 45 22.38 -5.67 -32.21
C GLU A 45 23.63 -5.43 -31.35
N ASP A 46 23.47 -4.63 -30.28
CA ASP A 46 24.53 -4.21 -29.35
C ASP A 46 24.82 -5.23 -28.23
N GLN A 47 24.03 -6.31 -28.12
CA GLN A 47 24.28 -7.36 -27.14
C GLN A 47 25.63 -8.07 -27.37
N PRO A 48 26.45 -8.25 -26.32
CA PRO A 48 27.62 -9.10 -26.41
C PRO A 48 27.18 -10.56 -26.58
N ASP A 49 27.86 -11.29 -27.47
CA ASP A 49 27.55 -12.70 -27.70
C ASP A 49 27.86 -13.52 -26.43
N CYS A 50 26.94 -14.36 -25.96
CA CYS A 50 27.16 -15.20 -24.78
C CYS A 50 28.24 -16.26 -24.98
N ARG A 51 28.64 -16.55 -26.23
CA ARG A 51 29.74 -17.45 -26.59
C ARG A 51 31.10 -16.76 -26.59
N PHE A 52 31.20 -15.52 -26.10
CA PHE A 52 32.44 -14.75 -26.05
C PHE A 52 33.41 -15.32 -25.01
N LEU A 53 34.02 -16.46 -25.33
CA LEU A 53 35.22 -16.99 -24.70
C LEU A 53 36.42 -16.37 -25.41
N ALA A 54 37.15 -15.49 -24.72
CA ALA A 54 38.48 -14.99 -25.10
C ALA A 54 38.68 -14.68 -26.61
N GLY A 55 38.13 -13.55 -27.06
CA GLY A 55 38.75 -12.76 -28.13
C GLY A 55 38.25 -12.96 -29.57
N ASN A 56 37.40 -13.94 -29.86
CA ASN A 56 36.81 -14.08 -31.21
C ASN A 56 35.28 -14.10 -31.16
N GLN A 57 34.66 -13.20 -31.92
CA GLN A 57 33.21 -13.20 -32.12
C GLN A 57 32.80 -14.44 -32.93
N PRO A 58 31.77 -15.19 -32.53
CA PRO A 58 31.25 -16.29 -33.35
C PRO A 58 30.79 -15.80 -34.71
N ALA A 59 31.04 -16.59 -35.76
CA ALA A 59 30.67 -16.24 -37.14
C ALA A 59 29.15 -16.14 -37.37
N GLN A 60 28.34 -16.70 -36.48
CA GLN A 60 26.88 -16.65 -36.51
C GLN A 60 26.36 -16.09 -35.19
N LYS A 61 25.94 -14.83 -35.20
CA LYS A 61 25.18 -14.21 -34.11
C LYS A 61 23.86 -14.97 -33.91
N ALA A 62 23.36 -14.99 -32.68
CA ALA A 62 21.97 -15.37 -32.42
C ALA A 62 21.02 -14.56 -33.33
N SER A 63 19.84 -15.10 -33.63
CA SER A 63 18.85 -14.38 -34.44
C SER A 63 18.50 -13.05 -33.77
N ILE A 64 18.76 -11.93 -34.46
CA ILE A 64 18.44 -10.57 -33.96
C ILE A 64 16.95 -10.48 -33.59
N GLU A 65 16.09 -11.22 -34.29
CA GLU A 65 14.66 -11.29 -33.99
C GLU A 65 14.36 -11.97 -32.66
N GLU A 66 15.09 -13.01 -32.29
CA GLU A 66 14.93 -13.69 -30.99
C GLU A 66 15.38 -12.80 -29.84
N ALA A 67 16.54 -12.14 -30.00
CA ALA A 67 17.05 -11.16 -29.04
C ALA A 67 16.08 -9.97 -28.88
N ALA A 68 15.54 -9.45 -29.99
CA ALA A 68 14.55 -8.38 -29.97
C ALA A 68 13.25 -8.81 -29.25
N ARG A 69 12.77 -10.06 -29.47
CA ARG A 69 11.60 -10.61 -28.76
C ARG A 69 11.86 -10.72 -27.27
N GLU A 70 13.04 -11.19 -26.86
CA GLU A 70 13.40 -11.32 -25.46
C GLU A 70 13.51 -9.95 -24.77
N ILE A 71 14.16 -8.98 -25.40
CA ILE A 71 14.23 -7.60 -24.91
C ILE A 71 12.82 -7.02 -24.79
N THR A 72 11.98 -7.21 -25.80
CA THR A 72 10.58 -6.75 -25.77
C THR A 72 9.82 -7.34 -24.58
N ALA A 73 9.99 -8.63 -24.31
CA ALA A 73 9.37 -9.29 -23.16
C ALA A 73 9.86 -8.71 -21.83
N ARG A 74 11.18 -8.50 -21.67
CA ARG A 74 11.79 -7.89 -20.48
C ARG A 74 11.31 -6.45 -20.30
N VAL A 75 11.32 -5.63 -21.36
CA VAL A 75 10.80 -4.26 -21.35
C VAL A 75 9.34 -4.24 -20.90
N ALA A 76 8.49 -5.08 -21.48
CA ALA A 76 7.08 -5.18 -21.12
C ALA A 76 6.90 -5.57 -19.64
N GLN A 77 7.74 -6.49 -19.15
CA GLN A 77 7.82 -6.86 -17.74
C GLN A 77 8.12 -5.61 -16.88
N TYR A 78 9.30 -5.02 -17.02
CA TYR A 78 9.74 -3.93 -16.14
C TYR A 78 8.82 -2.72 -16.22
N ARG A 79 8.29 -2.43 -17.41
CA ARG A 79 7.27 -1.40 -17.59
C ARG A 79 6.02 -1.68 -16.77
N GLY A 80 5.49 -2.90 -16.84
CA GLY A 80 4.34 -3.31 -16.02
C GLY A 80 4.62 -3.13 -14.52
N PHE A 81 5.81 -3.54 -14.08
CA PHE A 81 6.25 -3.37 -12.69
C PHE A 81 6.34 -1.90 -12.25
N LEU A 82 7.01 -1.04 -13.03
CA LEU A 82 7.18 0.38 -12.70
C LEU A 82 5.84 1.13 -12.67
N ARG A 83 4.91 0.75 -13.57
CA ARG A 83 3.55 1.28 -13.58
C ARG A 83 2.80 0.84 -12.32
N GLN A 84 2.85 -0.45 -11.96
CA GLN A 84 2.24 -0.98 -10.74
C GLN A 84 2.83 -0.35 -9.46
N LYS A 85 4.15 -0.13 -9.42
CA LYS A 85 4.85 0.53 -8.30
C LYS A 85 4.34 1.94 -8.04
N ARG A 86 3.86 2.64 -9.08
CA ARG A 86 3.22 3.96 -9.00
C ARG A 86 1.72 3.88 -8.77
N GLU A 87 1.05 2.92 -9.41
CA GLU A 87 -0.39 2.70 -9.29
C GLU A 87 -0.81 2.34 -7.87
N ARG A 88 -0.06 1.45 -7.21
CA ARG A 88 -0.36 1.02 -5.83
C ARG A 88 -0.46 2.19 -4.85
N PRO A 89 0.57 3.03 -4.63
CA PRO A 89 0.46 4.15 -3.68
C PRO A 89 -0.58 5.18 -4.14
N TRP A 90 -0.81 5.34 -5.44
CA TRP A 90 -1.91 6.17 -5.94
C TRP A 90 -3.29 5.64 -5.52
N LEU A 91 -3.54 4.33 -5.68
CA LEU A 91 -4.78 3.68 -5.21
C LEU A 91 -4.93 3.76 -3.69
N GLN A 92 -3.84 3.60 -2.93
CA GLN A 92 -3.87 3.81 -1.48
C GLN A 92 -4.34 5.21 -1.13
N ILE A 93 -3.83 6.24 -1.80
CA ILE A 93 -4.25 7.64 -1.61
C ILE A 93 -5.74 7.80 -1.89
N GLN A 94 -6.24 7.23 -3.00
CA GLN A 94 -7.67 7.32 -3.35
C GLN A 94 -8.56 6.66 -2.28
N CYS A 95 -8.26 5.42 -1.91
CA CYS A 95 -9.02 4.70 -0.88
C CYS A 95 -8.96 5.41 0.47
N LEU A 96 -7.79 5.90 0.90
CA LEU A 96 -7.64 6.62 2.17
C LEU A 96 -8.38 7.95 2.18
N LYS A 97 -8.43 8.69 1.06
CA LYS A 97 -9.23 9.92 0.94
C LYS A 97 -10.72 9.62 1.07
N GLN A 98 -11.21 8.57 0.42
CA GLN A 98 -12.60 8.13 0.56
C GLN A 98 -12.92 7.70 2.00
N GLN A 99 -12.04 6.92 2.62
CA GLN A 99 -12.20 6.49 4.02
C GLN A 99 -12.16 7.64 5.02
N LEU A 100 -11.32 8.65 4.80
CA LEU A 100 -11.29 9.84 5.63
C LEU A 100 -12.58 10.64 5.50
N ALA A 101 -13.08 10.82 4.27
CA ALA A 101 -14.35 11.50 4.03
C ALA A 101 -15.53 10.76 4.69
N LEU A 102 -15.55 9.42 4.61
CA LEU A 102 -16.55 8.60 5.30
C LEU A 102 -16.43 8.75 6.83
N SER A 103 -15.21 8.68 7.36
CA SER A 103 -14.96 8.83 8.80
C SER A 103 -15.36 10.22 9.30
N ASP A 104 -15.12 11.28 8.52
CA ASP A 104 -15.55 12.64 8.83
C ASP A 104 -17.08 12.74 8.93
N ARG A 105 -17.81 12.07 8.03
CA ARG A 105 -19.28 12.01 8.06
C ARG A 105 -19.80 11.22 9.25
N ILE A 106 -19.19 10.07 9.56
CA ILE A 106 -19.57 9.27 10.74
C ILE A 106 -19.31 10.05 12.04
N VAL A 107 -18.19 10.79 12.13
CA VAL A 107 -17.92 11.67 13.28
C VAL A 107 -18.99 12.74 13.42
N ALA A 108 -19.40 13.39 12.32
CA ALA A 108 -20.46 14.39 12.34
C ALA A 108 -21.82 13.81 12.76
N ALA A 109 -22.17 12.61 12.24
CA ALA A 109 -23.40 11.90 12.63
C ALA A 109 -23.38 11.52 14.12
N ALA A 110 -22.25 11.03 14.64
CA ALA A 110 -22.11 10.72 16.06
C ALA A 110 -22.21 11.98 16.94
N GLU A 111 -21.60 13.09 16.55
CA GLU A 111 -21.72 14.38 17.26
C GLU A 111 -23.17 14.89 17.24
N HIS A 112 -23.88 14.73 16.12
CA HIS A 112 -25.29 15.06 16.01
C HIS A 112 -26.15 14.19 16.94
N LEU A 113 -25.99 12.87 16.95
CA LEU A 113 -26.74 11.97 17.86
C LEU A 113 -26.44 12.24 19.35
N LEU A 114 -25.18 12.50 19.69
CA LEU A 114 -24.77 12.78 21.07
C LEU A 114 -25.36 14.10 21.58
N SER A 115 -25.45 15.11 20.72
CA SER A 115 -26.01 16.42 21.09
C SER A 115 -27.54 16.45 21.04
N SER A 116 -28.17 15.88 20.02
CA SER A 116 -29.62 15.92 19.83
C SER A 116 -30.39 14.92 20.70
N THR A 117 -29.95 13.65 20.75
CA THR A 117 -30.69 12.56 21.40
C THR A 117 -30.26 12.32 22.85
N PHE A 118 -28.95 12.46 23.12
CA PHE A 118 -28.35 12.15 24.43
C PHE A 118 -27.94 13.37 25.26
N GLU A 119 -28.21 14.57 24.74
CA GLU A 119 -27.99 15.87 25.40
C GLU A 119 -26.59 15.97 26.04
N VAL A 120 -25.57 15.51 25.32
CA VAL A 120 -24.17 15.60 25.76
C VAL A 120 -23.65 17.01 25.52
N ASP A 121 -23.07 17.61 26.56
CA ASP A 121 -22.49 18.94 26.45
C ASP A 121 -21.28 18.98 25.50
N THR A 122 -21.15 20.10 24.80
CA THR A 122 -20.09 20.38 23.83
C THR A 122 -18.70 20.34 24.45
N GLU A 123 -18.56 20.72 25.73
CA GLU A 123 -17.29 20.61 26.46
C GLU A 123 -16.87 19.16 26.66
N THR A 124 -17.83 18.28 26.97
CA THR A 124 -17.58 16.84 27.13
C THR A 124 -17.15 16.21 25.80
N LEU A 125 -17.77 16.61 24.68
CA LEU A 125 -17.37 16.15 23.35
C LEU A 125 -15.96 16.60 23.00
N ALA A 126 -15.62 17.87 23.28
CA ALA A 126 -14.29 18.41 23.05
C ALA A 126 -13.21 17.68 23.88
N GLU A 127 -13.49 17.39 25.15
CA GLU A 127 -12.60 16.63 26.02
C GLU A 127 -12.43 15.19 25.52
N ARG A 128 -13.52 14.53 25.13
CA ARG A 128 -13.49 13.16 24.59
C ARG A 128 -12.70 13.09 23.29
N ARG A 129 -12.81 14.10 22.43
CA ARG A 129 -12.00 14.22 21.21
C ARG A 129 -10.52 14.41 21.53
N ARG A 130 -10.18 15.24 22.53
CA ARG A 130 -8.78 15.46 22.96
C ARG A 130 -8.15 14.20 23.54
N THR A 131 -8.90 13.44 24.33
CA THR A 131 -8.45 12.22 25.01
C THR A 131 -8.57 10.96 24.16
N ALA A 132 -9.15 11.05 22.95
CA ALA A 132 -9.41 9.91 22.08
C ALA A 132 -8.15 9.08 21.81
N LEU A 133 -6.99 9.72 21.58
CA LEU A 133 -5.74 9.01 21.26
C LEU A 133 -5.18 8.18 22.43
N SER A 134 -5.49 8.55 23.67
CA SER A 134 -5.05 7.85 24.89
C SER A 134 -6.09 6.88 25.45
N ALA A 135 -7.34 6.93 24.99
CA ALA A 135 -8.41 6.07 25.47
C ALA A 135 -8.12 4.59 25.15
N VAL A 136 -8.66 3.66 25.93
CA VAL A 136 -8.58 2.22 25.63
C VAL A 136 -10.00 1.66 25.59
N PRO A 137 -10.59 1.46 24.38
CA PRO A 137 -12.01 1.12 24.25
C PRO A 137 -12.38 -0.24 24.86
N LYS A 138 -11.56 -1.28 24.65
CA LYS A 138 -11.83 -2.67 25.11
C LYS A 138 -12.20 -2.78 26.61
N PRO A 139 -11.40 -2.27 27.57
CA PRO A 139 -11.73 -2.35 29.00
C PRO A 139 -12.96 -1.51 29.38
N GLU A 140 -13.16 -0.34 28.75
CA GLU A 140 -14.34 0.49 29.01
C GLU A 140 -15.63 -0.19 28.54
N ILE A 141 -15.60 -0.79 27.36
CA ILE A 141 -16.70 -1.61 26.83
C ILE A 141 -17.03 -2.77 27.79
N ARG A 142 -16.03 -3.52 28.23
CA ARG A 142 -16.24 -4.64 29.17
C ARG A 142 -16.84 -4.19 30.50
N ARG A 143 -16.44 -3.00 30.99
CA ARG A 143 -17.03 -2.41 32.21
C ARG A 143 -18.48 -2.04 31.99
N LEU A 144 -18.83 -1.44 30.85
CA LEU A 144 -20.21 -1.12 30.50
C LEU A 144 -21.07 -2.38 30.33
N GLU A 145 -20.55 -3.41 29.67
CA GLU A 145 -21.24 -4.70 29.51
C GLU A 145 -21.49 -5.36 30.88
N LYS A 146 -20.52 -5.28 31.80
CA LYS A 146 -20.68 -5.78 33.16
C LYS A 146 -21.76 -5.00 33.92
N ALA A 147 -21.72 -3.66 33.90
CA ALA A 147 -22.71 -2.82 34.55
C ALA A 147 -24.12 -3.05 33.97
N TRP A 148 -24.25 -3.26 32.65
CA TRP A 148 -25.50 -3.65 32.00
C TRP A 148 -26.00 -5.02 32.46
N SER A 149 -25.10 -6.01 32.56
CA SER A 149 -25.46 -7.35 33.06
C SER A 149 -25.88 -7.36 34.53
N GLN A 150 -25.41 -6.39 35.31
CA GLN A 150 -25.70 -6.22 36.74
C GLN A 150 -26.89 -5.29 37.01
N ASP A 151 -27.58 -4.81 35.96
CA ASP A 151 -28.70 -3.86 36.07
C ASP A 151 -28.35 -2.54 36.77
N GLU A 152 -27.08 -2.13 36.72
CA GLU A 152 -26.60 -0.91 37.36
C GLU A 152 -26.87 0.36 36.54
N ILE A 153 -27.16 0.21 35.24
CA ILE A 153 -27.33 1.30 34.28
C ILE A 153 -28.59 1.14 33.44
N THR A 154 -29.22 2.26 33.08
CA THR A 154 -30.37 2.26 32.17
C THR A 154 -29.92 2.01 30.73
N GLU A 155 -30.84 1.58 29.87
CA GLU A 155 -30.56 1.39 28.44
C GLU A 155 -30.08 2.69 27.77
N LYS A 156 -30.69 3.83 28.11
CA LYS A 156 -30.30 5.14 27.56
C LYS A 156 -28.88 5.52 28.00
N ASP A 157 -28.52 5.24 29.25
CA ASP A 157 -27.17 5.52 29.76
C ASP A 157 -26.12 4.59 29.16
N TYR A 158 -26.47 3.32 28.93
CA TYR A 158 -25.62 2.37 28.22
C TYR A 158 -25.34 2.86 26.80
N GLN A 159 -26.40 3.22 26.06
CA GLN A 159 -26.27 3.69 24.68
C GLN A 159 -25.44 4.98 24.61
N LYS A 160 -25.68 5.93 25.51
CA LYS A 160 -24.88 7.16 25.63
C LYS A 160 -23.40 6.86 25.86
N ALA A 161 -23.09 6.04 26.88
CA ALA A 161 -21.72 5.71 27.21
C ALA A 161 -21.03 4.91 26.09
N ARG A 162 -21.75 3.99 25.44
CA ARG A 162 -21.23 3.21 24.32
C ARG A 162 -20.98 4.08 23.08
N LEU A 163 -21.89 4.99 22.76
CA LEU A 163 -21.72 5.94 21.65
C LEU A 163 -20.52 6.88 21.87
N LEU A 164 -20.25 7.30 23.12
CA LEU A 164 -19.05 8.07 23.44
C LEU A 164 -17.75 7.28 23.20
N ILE A 165 -17.73 5.98 23.49
CA ILE A 165 -16.58 5.11 23.22
C ILE A 165 -16.42 4.89 21.71
N GLU A 166 -17.52 4.65 20.99
CA GLU A 166 -17.50 4.53 19.53
C GLU A 166 -17.00 5.82 18.88
N TYR A 167 -17.46 6.99 19.32
CA TYR A 167 -16.98 8.29 18.89
C TYR A 167 -15.46 8.41 19.02
N GLN A 168 -14.90 8.08 20.19
CA GLN A 168 -13.44 8.09 20.40
C GLN A 168 -12.73 7.09 19.47
N THR A 169 -13.31 5.92 19.24
CA THR A 169 -12.77 4.88 18.35
C THR A 169 -12.72 5.36 16.88
N ILE A 170 -13.77 6.03 16.41
CA ILE A 170 -13.83 6.60 15.06
C ILE A 170 -12.82 7.75 14.90
N VAL A 171 -12.70 8.63 15.89
CA VAL A 171 -11.71 9.73 15.89
C VAL A 171 -10.28 9.17 15.81
N ARG A 172 -9.97 8.11 16.54
CA ARG A 172 -8.66 7.43 16.45
C ARG A 172 -8.43 6.83 15.07
N ARG A 173 -9.43 6.16 14.50
CA ARG A 173 -9.36 5.56 13.16
C ARG A 173 -9.05 6.61 12.11
N ARG A 174 -9.75 7.75 12.17
CA ARG A 174 -9.51 8.91 11.31
C ARG A 174 -8.06 9.39 11.39
N GLU A 175 -7.50 9.54 12.59
CA GLU A 175 -6.10 9.97 12.75
C GLU A 175 -5.11 8.93 12.21
N ARG A 176 -5.36 7.63 12.39
CA ARG A 176 -4.55 6.56 11.77
C ARG A 176 -4.59 6.64 10.24
N GLN A 177 -5.77 6.82 9.66
CA GLN A 177 -5.94 6.98 8.20
C GLN A 177 -5.22 8.22 7.69
N ARG A 178 -5.24 9.33 8.43
CA ARG A 178 -4.50 10.56 8.08
C ARG A 178 -2.99 10.31 8.04
N ARG A 179 -2.44 9.60 9.03
CA ARG A 179 -1.02 9.23 9.03
C ARG A 179 -0.67 8.28 7.88
N ARG A 180 -1.53 7.31 7.59
CA ARG A 180 -1.38 6.42 6.43
C ARG A 180 -1.41 7.19 5.12
N LEU A 181 -2.28 8.20 4.99
CA LEU A 181 -2.38 9.04 3.80
C LEU A 181 -1.07 9.81 3.55
N LEU A 182 -0.53 10.45 4.59
CA LEU A 182 0.76 11.16 4.49
C LEU A 182 1.90 10.24 4.07
N ASN A 183 1.93 9.00 4.57
CA ASN A 183 2.93 8.02 4.16
C ASN A 183 2.75 7.58 2.71
N ALA A 184 1.51 7.34 2.26
CA ALA A 184 1.20 6.98 0.89
C ALA A 184 1.51 8.12 -0.10
N GLU A 185 1.27 9.38 0.28
CA GLU A 185 1.63 10.56 -0.52
C GLU A 185 3.15 10.69 -0.69
N ARG A 186 3.92 10.47 0.38
CA ARG A 186 5.38 10.44 0.31
C ARG A 186 5.88 9.30 -0.57
N GLU A 187 5.28 8.12 -0.44
CA GLU A 187 5.61 6.94 -1.25
C GLU A 187 5.26 7.15 -2.73
N PHE A 188 4.14 7.80 -3.04
CA PHE A 188 3.77 8.15 -4.42
C PHE A 188 4.77 9.13 -5.02
N ALA A 189 5.16 10.17 -4.27
CA ALA A 189 6.15 11.14 -4.71
C ALA A 189 7.54 10.48 -4.95
N SER A 190 7.99 9.62 -4.04
CA SER A 190 9.27 8.92 -4.20
C SER A 190 9.25 7.93 -5.37
N SER A 191 8.16 7.20 -5.55
CA SER A 191 7.98 6.24 -6.66
C SER A 191 7.92 6.92 -8.02
N GLY A 192 7.56 8.20 -8.08
CA GLY A 192 7.51 8.97 -9.31
C GLY A 192 8.86 9.56 -9.76
N ILE A 193 9.82 9.70 -8.84
CA ILE A 193 11.12 10.36 -9.10
C ILE A 193 12.26 9.34 -9.29
N SER A 194 12.01 8.06 -9.01
CA SER A 194 13.02 7.01 -9.11
C SER A 194 13.16 6.50 -10.55
N PRO A 195 14.29 6.76 -11.25
CA PRO A 195 14.59 6.07 -12.51
C PRO A 195 14.90 4.58 -12.27
N LEU A 196 14.95 3.81 -13.36
CA LEU A 196 15.49 2.45 -13.35
C LEU A 196 16.95 2.43 -12.88
N GLN A 197 17.28 1.41 -12.09
CA GLN A 197 18.63 1.17 -11.59
C GLN A 197 19.52 0.55 -12.68
N ASP A 198 20.82 0.74 -12.56
CA ASP A 198 21.78 0.31 -13.58
C ASP A 198 21.76 -1.22 -13.80
N HIS A 199 21.53 -2.01 -12.76
CA HIS A 199 21.41 -3.47 -12.88
C HIS A 199 20.12 -3.89 -13.60
N GLU A 200 19.02 -3.13 -13.43
CA GLU A 200 17.75 -3.38 -14.13
C GLU A 200 17.90 -3.06 -15.61
N ILE A 201 18.53 -1.92 -15.94
CA ILE A 201 18.80 -1.53 -17.33
C ILE A 201 19.75 -2.55 -17.98
N ALA A 202 20.81 -2.97 -17.28
CA ALA A 202 21.73 -4.00 -17.76
C ALA A 202 21.01 -5.34 -18.02
N HIS A 203 20.06 -5.72 -17.16
CA HIS A 203 19.25 -6.93 -17.34
C HIS A 203 18.27 -6.82 -18.51
N ILE A 204 17.57 -5.69 -18.66
CA ILE A 204 16.67 -5.44 -19.79
C ILE A 204 17.45 -5.48 -21.11
N TRP A 205 18.58 -4.78 -21.16
CA TRP A 205 19.41 -4.66 -22.36
C TRP A 205 20.22 -5.94 -22.65
N GLY A 206 20.60 -6.70 -21.62
CA GLY A 206 21.47 -7.87 -21.77
C GLY A 206 22.94 -7.51 -21.96
N ILE A 207 23.40 -6.41 -21.36
CA ILE A 207 24.79 -5.94 -21.41
C ILE A 207 25.45 -6.02 -20.02
N PRO A 208 26.79 -6.14 -19.92
CA PRO A 208 27.47 -6.12 -18.64
C PRO A 208 27.35 -4.75 -17.97
N LEU A 209 27.13 -4.74 -16.65
CA LEU A 209 26.95 -3.53 -15.84
C LEU A 209 28.10 -2.51 -16.02
N SER A 210 29.33 -2.99 -16.17
CA SER A 210 30.52 -2.15 -16.37
C SER A 210 30.46 -1.28 -17.64
N SER A 211 29.71 -1.71 -18.65
CA SER A 211 29.55 -0.97 -19.91
C SER A 211 28.54 0.18 -19.82
N LEU A 212 27.73 0.22 -18.75
CA LEU A 212 26.56 1.08 -18.68
C LEU A 212 26.85 2.49 -18.13
N ALA A 213 27.69 2.60 -17.10
CA ALA A 213 27.90 3.84 -16.37
C ALA A 213 28.36 5.00 -17.28
N ALA A 214 29.37 4.77 -18.14
CA ALA A 214 29.87 5.80 -19.05
C ALA A 214 28.83 6.20 -20.11
N ARG A 215 28.07 5.23 -20.64
CA ARG A 215 27.00 5.46 -21.61
C ARG A 215 25.88 6.31 -21.01
N LYS A 216 25.49 6.00 -19.77
CA LYS A 216 24.48 6.73 -18.98
C LYS A 216 24.87 8.19 -18.75
N VAL A 217 26.09 8.43 -18.26
CA VAL A 217 26.59 9.80 -18.03
C VAL A 217 26.59 10.62 -19.31
N LYS A 218 27.06 10.04 -20.42
CA LYS A 218 27.07 10.72 -21.72
C LYS A 218 25.66 11.01 -22.23
N ALA A 219 24.74 10.05 -22.13
CA ALA A 219 23.35 10.24 -22.54
C ALA A 219 22.66 11.34 -21.73
N LEU A 220 22.83 11.33 -20.39
CA LEU A 220 22.28 12.35 -19.51
C LEU A 220 22.85 13.74 -19.82
N HIS A 221 24.16 13.85 -20.02
CA HIS A 221 24.79 15.12 -20.35
C HIS A 221 24.25 15.70 -21.67
N LEU A 222 24.13 14.87 -22.72
CA LEU A 222 23.59 15.30 -24.01
C LEU A 222 22.11 15.68 -23.91
N TYR A 223 21.30 14.89 -23.20
CA TYR A 223 19.89 15.18 -22.97
C TYR A 223 19.70 16.54 -22.26
N LEU A 224 20.40 16.76 -21.14
CA LEU A 224 20.29 18.00 -20.36
C LEU A 224 20.79 19.20 -21.14
N SER A 225 21.87 19.06 -21.92
CA SER A 225 22.39 20.13 -22.78
C SER A 225 21.41 20.51 -23.90
N ASN A 226 20.80 19.51 -24.55
CA ASN A 226 19.78 19.74 -25.58
C ASN A 226 18.54 20.44 -25.00
N LEU A 227 18.08 19.98 -23.84
CA LEU A 227 16.92 20.53 -23.17
C LEU A 227 17.19 21.98 -22.70
N GLN A 228 18.39 22.26 -22.19
CA GLN A 228 18.81 23.62 -21.88
C GLN A 228 18.80 24.52 -23.14
N ALA A 229 19.35 24.04 -24.26
CA ALA A 229 19.37 24.81 -25.51
C ALA A 229 17.96 25.13 -26.04
N ILE A 230 16.99 24.22 -25.87
CA ILE A 230 15.58 24.47 -26.21
C ILE A 230 15.00 25.58 -25.33
N LEU A 231 15.22 25.52 -24.01
CA LEU A 231 14.69 26.53 -23.08
C LEU A 231 15.33 27.91 -23.27
N GLU A 232 16.62 27.97 -23.61
CA GLU A 232 17.32 29.21 -23.96
C GLU A 232 16.76 29.82 -25.24
N ARG A 233 16.49 29.00 -26.26
CA ARG A 233 15.88 29.46 -27.52
C ARG A 233 14.48 30.05 -27.32
N GLU A 234 13.73 29.53 -26.36
CA GLU A 234 12.36 29.99 -26.04
C GLU A 234 12.33 31.12 -25.00
N ASN A 235 13.49 31.63 -24.55
CA ASN A 235 13.59 32.63 -23.47
C ASN A 235 12.84 32.23 -22.19
N ARG A 236 12.81 30.93 -21.86
CA ARG A 236 12.14 30.39 -20.67
C ARG A 236 13.10 30.14 -19.50
N MET A 237 14.41 30.19 -19.74
CA MET A 237 15.40 30.01 -18.68
C MET A 237 15.36 31.15 -17.67
N PRO A 238 15.35 30.87 -16.36
CA PRO A 238 15.43 31.91 -15.34
C PRO A 238 16.78 32.62 -15.39
N ASP A 239 16.77 33.93 -15.09
CA ASP A 239 17.98 34.75 -15.03
C ASP A 239 19.01 34.15 -14.06
N SER A 240 20.30 34.29 -14.39
CA SER A 240 21.41 33.71 -13.64
C SER A 240 21.46 34.11 -12.15
N SER A 241 20.74 35.15 -11.75
CA SER A 241 20.60 35.62 -10.37
C SER A 241 19.71 34.73 -9.49
N GLN A 242 18.83 33.89 -10.07
CA GLN A 242 17.90 33.03 -9.31
C GLN A 242 18.41 31.59 -9.10
N GLY A 243 19.62 31.27 -9.59
CA GLY A 243 20.16 29.91 -9.57
C GLY A 243 19.60 29.05 -10.71
N ARG A 244 20.45 28.20 -11.29
CA ARG A 244 20.02 27.33 -12.41
C ARG A 244 19.17 26.16 -11.88
N PRO A 245 17.98 25.92 -12.47
CA PRO A 245 17.12 24.81 -12.06
C PRO A 245 17.74 23.46 -12.42
N ASP A 246 17.44 22.44 -11.61
CA ASP A 246 17.83 21.06 -11.88
C ASP A 246 16.88 20.45 -12.93
N LEU A 247 17.25 20.58 -14.20
CA LEU A 247 16.44 20.16 -15.35
C LEU A 247 16.06 18.66 -15.31
N TRP A 248 16.85 17.83 -14.63
CA TRP A 248 16.52 16.41 -14.45
C TRP A 248 15.38 16.21 -13.45
N LYS A 249 15.40 16.93 -12.32
CA LYS A 249 14.27 16.92 -11.38
C LYS A 249 13.02 17.52 -11.99
N GLU A 250 13.14 18.60 -12.75
CA GLU A 250 12.01 19.21 -13.45
C GLU A 250 11.42 18.27 -14.52
N THR A 251 12.26 17.46 -15.19
CA THR A 251 11.78 16.40 -16.10
C THR A 251 10.81 15.45 -15.37
N PHE A 252 11.17 14.97 -14.17
CA PHE A 252 10.26 14.14 -13.37
C PHE A 252 9.04 14.90 -12.85
N ALA A 253 9.18 16.17 -12.49
CA ALA A 253 8.06 17.00 -12.05
C ALA A 253 6.98 17.16 -13.14
N VAL A 254 7.38 17.19 -14.41
CA VAL A 254 6.45 17.18 -15.56
C VAL A 254 5.90 15.77 -15.81
N LEU A 255 6.75 14.75 -15.84
CA LEU A 255 6.31 13.38 -16.17
C LEU A 255 5.39 12.76 -15.10
N THR A 256 5.60 13.09 -13.83
CA THR A 256 4.74 12.65 -12.71
C THR A 256 3.32 13.21 -12.76
N GLN A 257 3.06 14.25 -13.57
CA GLN A 257 1.71 14.77 -13.79
C GLN A 257 0.90 13.90 -14.75
N LYS A 258 1.54 13.02 -15.53
CA LYS A 258 0.80 12.07 -16.39
C LYS A 258 -0.16 11.23 -15.54
N PRO A 259 -1.40 11.00 -16.00
CA PRO A 259 -2.33 10.15 -15.28
C PRO A 259 -1.73 8.75 -15.05
N VAL A 260 -2.06 8.15 -13.91
CA VAL A 260 -1.64 6.79 -13.58
C VAL A 260 -2.43 5.81 -14.45
N GLU A 261 -1.72 4.96 -15.17
CA GLU A 261 -2.34 3.87 -15.92
C GLU A 261 -2.80 2.78 -14.97
N ARG A 262 -4.02 2.25 -15.20
CA ARG A 262 -4.60 1.20 -14.37
C ARG A 262 -4.24 -0.17 -14.92
N SER A 263 -3.74 -1.03 -14.06
CA SER A 263 -3.46 -2.42 -14.40
C SER A 263 -4.71 -3.27 -14.20
N ILE A 264 -5.03 -4.13 -15.17
CA ILE A 264 -6.03 -5.18 -15.00
C ILE A 264 -5.34 -6.34 -14.28
N VAL A 265 -5.71 -6.57 -13.03
CA VAL A 265 -5.09 -7.60 -12.19
C VAL A 265 -6.13 -8.65 -11.83
N SER A 266 -5.80 -9.92 -12.01
CA SER A 266 -6.60 -11.06 -11.54
C SER A 266 -6.27 -11.40 -10.08
N PHE A 267 -7.17 -12.12 -9.40
CA PHE A 267 -6.89 -12.61 -8.06
C PHE A 267 -5.64 -13.50 -8.08
N ILE A 268 -4.64 -13.08 -7.30
CA ILE A 268 -3.42 -13.83 -7.07
C ILE A 268 -3.43 -14.14 -5.57
N GLY A 269 -3.66 -15.40 -5.20
CA GLY A 269 -3.70 -15.82 -3.79
C GLY A 269 -2.45 -15.37 -3.01
N GLY A 270 -2.60 -15.11 -1.71
CA GLY A 270 -1.47 -14.77 -0.82
C GLY A 270 -1.76 -13.75 0.28
N ILE A 271 -2.74 -12.85 0.11
CA ILE A 271 -3.20 -11.97 1.21
C ILE A 271 -4.16 -12.75 2.11
N GLU A 272 -5.16 -13.37 1.48
CA GLU A 272 -6.06 -14.33 2.11
C GLU A 272 -6.08 -15.61 1.28
N ARG A 273 -6.58 -16.70 1.88
CA ARG A 273 -6.64 -18.03 1.22
C ARG A 273 -7.63 -18.05 0.05
N THR A 274 -8.69 -17.23 0.11
CA THR A 274 -9.75 -17.14 -0.90
C THR A 274 -10.09 -15.67 -1.21
N GLU A 275 -10.67 -15.42 -2.40
CA GLU A 275 -11.16 -14.08 -2.76
C GLU A 275 -12.33 -13.66 -1.84
N GLU A 276 -13.23 -14.58 -1.50
CA GLU A 276 -14.36 -14.32 -0.61
C GLU A 276 -13.92 -13.85 0.78
N ALA A 277 -12.92 -14.52 1.39
CA ALA A 277 -12.40 -14.12 2.69
C ALA A 277 -11.69 -12.75 2.63
N LEU A 278 -11.05 -12.42 1.50
CA LEU A 278 -10.49 -11.09 1.29
C LEU A 278 -11.60 -10.04 1.19
N LEU A 279 -12.66 -10.30 0.44
CA LEU A 279 -13.80 -9.38 0.30
C LEU A 279 -14.50 -9.16 1.63
N GLU A 280 -14.76 -10.20 2.42
CA GLU A 280 -15.38 -10.08 3.73
C GLU A 280 -14.54 -9.20 4.69
N LYS A 281 -13.22 -9.42 4.72
CA LYS A 281 -12.30 -8.60 5.51
C LYS A 281 -12.19 -7.17 4.98
N LEU A 282 -12.21 -6.96 3.67
CA LEU A 282 -12.23 -5.62 3.07
C LEU A 282 -13.53 -4.87 3.42
N THR A 283 -14.67 -5.55 3.42
CA THR A 283 -15.96 -4.97 3.83
C THR A 283 -15.94 -4.58 5.30
N ALA A 284 -15.47 -5.48 6.18
CA ALA A 284 -15.30 -5.17 7.61
C ALA A 284 -14.30 -4.02 7.84
N PHE A 285 -13.23 -3.96 7.04
CA PHE A 285 -12.26 -2.86 7.05
C PHE A 285 -12.87 -1.54 6.59
N ALA A 286 -13.71 -1.54 5.55
CA ALA A 286 -14.39 -0.35 5.05
C ALA A 286 -15.42 0.18 6.07
N GLN A 287 -16.28 -0.70 6.59
CA GLN A 287 -17.30 -0.40 7.61
C GLN A 287 -16.71 -0.01 8.97
N GLY A 288 -15.45 -0.37 9.24
CA GLY A 288 -14.77 -0.04 10.50
C GLY A 288 -15.16 -0.94 11.67
N THR A 289 -15.60 -2.15 11.40
CA THR A 289 -15.98 -3.15 12.42
C THR A 289 -14.77 -3.98 12.88
N LEU A 290 -13.64 -3.90 12.17
CA LEU A 290 -12.40 -4.58 12.55
C LEU A 290 -11.76 -3.99 13.82
N PRO A 291 -11.25 -4.84 14.74
CA PRO A 291 -10.42 -4.39 15.85
C PRO A 291 -9.16 -3.66 15.36
N GLU A 292 -8.70 -2.64 16.08
CA GLU A 292 -7.56 -1.79 15.69
C GLU A 292 -6.27 -2.57 15.37
N GLU A 293 -5.96 -3.61 16.15
CA GLU A 293 -4.77 -4.47 15.91
C GLU A 293 -4.90 -5.23 14.59
N ALA A 294 -6.07 -5.82 14.33
CA ALA A 294 -6.36 -6.54 13.10
C ALA A 294 -6.41 -5.60 11.89
N GLU A 295 -6.98 -4.41 12.05
CA GLU A 295 -7.01 -3.35 11.05
C GLU A 295 -5.59 -2.95 10.61
N SER A 296 -4.69 -2.75 11.58
CA SER A 296 -3.31 -2.36 11.30
C SER A 296 -2.50 -3.48 10.65
N ALA A 297 -2.66 -4.72 11.12
CA ALA A 297 -2.03 -5.89 10.53
C ALA A 297 -2.49 -6.11 9.08
N PHE A 298 -3.81 -6.03 8.84
CA PHE A 298 -4.42 -6.20 7.52
C PHE A 298 -3.99 -5.10 6.54
N TRP A 299 -4.01 -3.84 6.96
CA TRP A 299 -3.50 -2.74 6.12
C TRP A 299 -2.03 -2.95 5.74
N THR A 300 -1.21 -3.40 6.69
CA THR A 300 0.20 -3.71 6.44
C THR A 300 0.35 -4.87 5.47
N ALA A 301 -0.47 -5.92 5.57
CA ALA A 301 -0.45 -7.06 4.65
C ALA A 301 -0.80 -6.67 3.21
N ILE A 302 -1.71 -5.71 3.02
CA ILE A 302 -2.07 -5.19 1.69
C ILE A 302 -0.99 -4.27 1.13
N THR A 303 -0.41 -3.39 1.97
CA THR A 303 0.37 -2.25 1.47
C THR A 303 1.88 -2.42 1.54
N LYS A 304 2.39 -3.21 2.49
CA LYS A 304 3.83 -3.39 2.70
C LYS A 304 4.36 -4.43 1.74
N ILE A 305 5.12 -3.96 0.76
CA ILE A 305 5.80 -4.80 -0.21
C ILE A 305 7.29 -4.78 0.06
N HIS A 306 7.88 -5.95 0.16
CA HIS A 306 9.32 -6.11 0.17
C HIS A 306 9.80 -6.25 -1.28
N ASP A 307 10.32 -5.15 -1.84
CA ASP A 307 11.05 -5.16 -3.11
C ASP A 307 12.43 -5.83 -2.87
N SER A 308 12.45 -7.12 -2.55
CA SER A 308 13.71 -7.88 -2.50
C SER A 308 13.92 -8.59 -3.84
N GLU A 309 15.10 -8.42 -4.43
CA GLU A 309 15.49 -8.93 -5.76
C GLU A 309 15.33 -10.46 -5.91
N HIS A 310 15.18 -11.19 -4.80
CA HIS A 310 15.11 -12.65 -4.72
C HIS A 310 13.76 -13.19 -4.22
N SER A 311 12.80 -12.33 -3.86
CA SER A 311 11.44 -12.81 -3.59
C SER A 311 10.72 -13.00 -4.91
N GLY A 312 10.26 -14.22 -5.17
CA GLY A 312 9.42 -14.57 -6.32
C GLY A 312 8.32 -13.54 -6.60
N PRO A 313 7.86 -13.50 -7.86
CA PRO A 313 7.87 -12.33 -8.73
C PRO A 313 6.92 -11.24 -8.27
N TRP A 314 6.97 -10.10 -8.96
CA TRP A 314 6.23 -8.84 -8.80
C TRP A 314 4.70 -8.92 -8.56
N LEU A 315 4.16 -10.12 -8.47
CA LEU A 315 2.87 -10.53 -7.90
C LEU A 315 2.52 -9.79 -6.61
N ASN A 316 3.47 -9.37 -5.77
CA ASN A 316 3.16 -8.61 -4.56
C ASN A 316 2.51 -7.25 -4.87
N HIS A 317 2.95 -6.55 -5.92
CA HIS A 317 2.32 -5.30 -6.35
C HIS A 317 0.94 -5.57 -6.96
N ALA A 318 0.84 -6.61 -7.79
CA ALA A 318 -0.44 -7.04 -8.36
C ALA A 318 -1.47 -7.39 -7.26
N ARG A 319 -1.09 -8.20 -6.26
CA ARG A 319 -1.92 -8.54 -5.08
C ARG A 319 -2.44 -7.30 -4.35
N ALA A 320 -1.55 -6.35 -4.07
CA ALA A 320 -1.90 -5.11 -3.41
C ALA A 320 -2.88 -4.27 -4.24
N ILE A 321 -2.62 -4.14 -5.54
CA ILE A 321 -3.48 -3.41 -6.48
C ILE A 321 -4.87 -4.06 -6.54
N PHE A 322 -4.95 -5.39 -6.63
CA PHE A 322 -6.22 -6.10 -6.62
C PHE A 322 -7.04 -5.79 -5.35
N ALA A 323 -6.42 -5.92 -4.17
CA ALA A 323 -7.10 -5.63 -2.91
C ALA A 323 -7.56 -4.17 -2.82
N LEU A 324 -6.75 -3.22 -3.28
CA LEU A 324 -7.09 -1.80 -3.29
C LEU A 324 -8.20 -1.45 -4.30
N GLN A 325 -8.22 -2.08 -5.47
CA GLN A 325 -9.28 -1.93 -6.46
C GLN A 325 -10.62 -2.43 -5.89
N ARG A 326 -10.62 -3.59 -5.21
CA ARG A 326 -11.81 -4.11 -4.51
C ARG A 326 -12.24 -3.20 -3.36
N LEU A 327 -11.29 -2.70 -2.56
CA LEU A 327 -11.59 -1.74 -1.50
C LEU A 327 -12.24 -0.47 -2.04
N SER A 328 -11.72 0.09 -3.15
CA SER A 328 -12.28 1.28 -3.78
C SER A 328 -13.71 1.04 -4.28
N ALA A 329 -14.01 -0.16 -4.79
CA ALA A 329 -15.36 -0.52 -5.20
C ALA A 329 -16.31 -0.57 -3.99
N ILE A 330 -15.93 -1.30 -2.93
CA ILE A 330 -16.71 -1.39 -1.69
C ILE A 330 -16.96 -0.01 -1.08
N LEU A 331 -15.95 0.86 -1.04
CA LEU A 331 -16.08 2.22 -0.51
C LEU A 331 -17.03 3.09 -1.35
N SER A 332 -17.18 2.79 -2.63
CA SER A 332 -18.10 3.52 -3.52
C SER A 332 -19.55 3.01 -3.40
N GLU A 333 -19.75 1.80 -2.86
CA GLU A 333 -21.06 1.19 -2.64
C GLU A 333 -21.68 1.59 -1.29
N ILE A 334 -20.87 2.04 -0.31
CA ILE A 334 -21.36 2.51 0.98
C ILE A 334 -22.16 3.81 0.76
N ASP A 335 -23.44 3.82 1.14
CA ASP A 335 -24.22 5.04 1.18
C ASP A 335 -23.72 5.95 2.31
N PRO A 336 -23.26 7.16 2.00
CA PRO A 336 -22.75 8.08 3.00
C PRO A 336 -23.82 9.08 3.47
N SER A 337 -25.10 8.73 3.37
CA SER A 337 -26.23 9.52 3.86
C SER A 337 -26.24 9.58 5.40
N PRO A 338 -26.55 10.74 6.00
CA PRO A 338 -26.48 10.91 7.45
C PRO A 338 -27.45 9.99 8.19
N GLU A 339 -28.64 9.74 7.63
CA GLU A 339 -29.67 8.90 8.25
C GLU A 339 -29.24 7.44 8.37
N GLU A 340 -28.64 6.86 7.32
CA GLU A 340 -28.14 5.49 7.37
C GLU A 340 -26.93 5.37 8.31
N LEU A 341 -26.03 6.36 8.31
CA LEU A 341 -24.90 6.38 9.23
C LEU A 341 -25.35 6.48 10.70
N GLU A 342 -26.41 7.23 10.99
CA GLU A 342 -27.00 7.29 12.33
C GLU A 342 -27.64 5.98 12.74
N GLN A 343 -28.39 5.32 11.84
CA GLN A 343 -28.97 4.01 12.09
C GLN A 343 -27.89 2.95 12.36
N ASP A 344 -26.83 2.94 11.57
CA ASP A 344 -25.67 2.06 11.76
C ASP A 344 -24.98 2.29 13.11
N LEU A 345 -24.81 3.56 13.51
CA LEU A 345 -24.24 3.90 14.81
C LEU A 345 -25.13 3.43 15.96
N LEU A 346 -26.44 3.64 15.85
CA LEU A 346 -27.40 3.19 16.85
C LEU A 346 -27.39 1.65 16.94
N ALA A 347 -27.39 0.94 15.82
CA ALA A 347 -27.32 -0.53 15.79
C ALA A 347 -26.08 -1.08 16.50
N ARG A 348 -24.92 -0.40 16.41
CA ARG A 348 -23.68 -0.79 17.12
C ARG A 348 -23.73 -0.51 18.63
N VAL A 349 -24.58 0.43 19.03
CA VAL A 349 -24.67 0.98 20.38
C VAL A 349 -25.80 0.32 21.19
N THR A 350 -26.79 -0.28 20.52
CA THR A 350 -27.88 -1.02 21.16
C THR A 350 -27.33 -2.17 22.00
N PRO A 351 -27.74 -2.29 23.28
CA PRO A 351 -27.30 -3.38 24.14
C PRO A 351 -27.79 -4.72 23.56
N LYS A 352 -26.95 -5.75 23.68
CA LYS A 352 -27.38 -7.12 23.35
C LYS A 352 -28.50 -7.55 24.29
N PRO A 353 -29.57 -8.18 23.79
CA PRO A 353 -30.66 -8.65 24.62
C PRO A 353 -30.12 -9.64 25.65
N LYS A 354 -30.51 -9.47 26.92
CA LYS A 354 -30.00 -10.26 28.07
C LYS A 354 -30.19 -11.77 27.89
N THR A 355 -31.16 -12.19 27.09
CA THR A 355 -31.46 -13.59 26.74
C THR A 355 -30.34 -14.26 25.93
N GLU A 356 -29.57 -13.51 25.12
CA GLU A 356 -28.41 -14.04 24.40
C GLU A 356 -27.17 -14.16 25.31
N MET A 357 -27.07 -13.38 26.38
CA MET A 357 -26.03 -13.54 27.39
C MET A 357 -26.21 -14.78 28.25
N LEU A 358 -27.44 -15.29 28.38
CA LEU A 358 -27.75 -16.58 28.99
C LEU A 358 -27.55 -17.77 28.02
N SER A 359 -27.38 -17.51 26.72
CA SER A 359 -27.16 -18.52 25.68
C SER A 359 -25.69 -18.61 25.23
N SER A 360 -24.84 -17.69 25.70
CA SER A 360 -23.41 -18.01 25.89
C SER A 360 -23.34 -18.92 27.12
N PRO A 361 -22.63 -20.06 27.10
CA PRO A 361 -22.66 -20.98 28.23
C PRO A 361 -22.19 -20.22 29.46
N ALA A 362 -23.14 -19.95 30.36
CA ALA A 362 -22.86 -19.49 31.69
C ALA A 362 -21.99 -20.57 32.33
N ILE A 363 -20.71 -20.26 32.47
CA ILE A 363 -19.85 -20.92 33.45
C ILE A 363 -20.42 -20.48 34.80
N SER A 364 -21.41 -21.23 35.27
CA SER A 364 -21.94 -21.15 36.62
C SER A 364 -22.18 -22.57 37.10
N GLY A 365 -21.16 -23.09 37.80
CA GLY A 365 -21.31 -23.86 39.04
C GLY A 365 -22.05 -25.19 38.99
N GLU A 366 -21.28 -26.25 39.28
CA GLU A 366 -21.73 -27.54 39.81
C GLU A 366 -22.38 -28.52 38.82
N GLY A 367 -21.65 -28.80 37.74
CA GLY A 367 -21.60 -30.12 37.14
C GLY A 367 -20.19 -30.66 37.27
N HIS A 368 -20.02 -31.82 37.90
CA HIS A 368 -18.75 -32.52 38.01
C HIS A 368 -18.21 -32.79 36.58
N GLU A 369 -17.30 -31.96 36.07
CA GLU A 369 -16.54 -32.30 34.88
C GLU A 369 -15.65 -33.50 35.24
N PRO A 370 -15.79 -34.67 34.59
CA PRO A 370 -14.73 -35.65 34.67
C PRO A 370 -13.49 -34.99 34.07
N SER A 371 -12.43 -34.91 34.86
CA SER A 371 -11.12 -34.45 34.40
C SER A 371 -10.83 -35.04 33.01
N PRO A 372 -10.38 -34.26 32.02
CA PRO A 372 -10.01 -34.82 30.74
C PRO A 372 -8.86 -35.81 31.00
N GLU A 373 -9.16 -37.10 30.92
CA GLU A 373 -8.15 -38.14 31.00
C GLU A 373 -7.15 -37.86 29.87
N LEU A 374 -5.94 -37.48 30.27
CA LEU A 374 -4.82 -37.29 29.37
C LEU A 374 -4.65 -38.59 28.58
N SER A 375 -4.69 -38.52 27.25
CA SER A 375 -4.43 -39.70 26.42
C SER A 375 -3.07 -40.29 26.77
N GLU A 376 -2.89 -41.60 26.61
CA GLU A 376 -1.61 -42.29 26.90
C GLU A 376 -0.40 -41.61 26.25
N ALA A 377 -0.61 -41.00 25.07
CA ALA A 377 0.42 -40.21 24.39
C ALA A 377 0.83 -38.94 25.16
N ALA A 378 -0.10 -38.24 25.80
CA ALA A 378 0.17 -37.07 26.64
C ALA A 378 0.83 -37.46 27.98
N LEU A 379 0.46 -38.62 28.55
CA LEU A 379 1.11 -39.19 29.73
C LEU A 379 2.57 -39.60 29.45
N GLY A 380 2.85 -40.20 28.28
CA GLY A 380 4.20 -40.56 27.87
C GLY A 380 5.11 -39.34 27.69
N VAL A 381 4.57 -38.23 27.17
CA VAL A 381 5.32 -36.96 27.06
C VAL A 381 5.62 -36.38 28.44
N LEU A 382 4.66 -36.37 29.37
CA LEU A 382 4.89 -35.90 30.73
C LEU A 382 5.91 -36.75 31.49
N GLN A 383 5.88 -38.08 31.32
CA GLN A 383 6.90 -38.97 31.90
C GLN A 383 8.30 -38.72 31.32
N ALA A 384 8.41 -38.38 30.04
CA ALA A 384 9.69 -38.00 29.43
C ALA A 384 10.23 -36.65 29.92
N PHE A 385 9.36 -35.75 30.40
CA PHE A 385 9.76 -34.45 30.98
C PHE A 385 10.08 -34.54 32.48
N THR A 386 9.52 -35.50 33.20
CA THR A 386 9.98 -35.88 34.55
C THR A 386 11.22 -36.76 34.42
N GLY A 387 12.33 -36.16 33.98
CA GLY A 387 13.61 -36.84 33.88
C GLY A 387 13.99 -37.51 35.21
N GLU A 388 14.47 -38.75 35.09
CA GLU A 388 15.12 -39.49 36.17
C GLU A 388 16.13 -38.58 36.88
N ILE A 389 15.83 -38.21 38.13
CA ILE A 389 16.82 -37.66 39.04
C ILE A 389 17.71 -38.83 39.42
N ASP A 390 18.76 -39.02 38.63
CA ASP A 390 19.82 -40.01 38.83
C ASP A 390 20.59 -39.64 40.11
N ASP A 391 20.12 -40.19 41.23
CA ASP A 391 20.67 -39.94 42.57
C ASP A 391 21.97 -40.74 42.75
N LYS A 392 23.04 -40.26 42.11
CA LYS A 392 24.42 -40.73 42.31
C LYS A 392 25.34 -39.60 42.74
N ARG A 393 25.06 -39.03 43.91
CA ARG A 393 26.08 -38.36 44.75
C ARG A 393 25.86 -38.63 46.23
N THR A 394 26.09 -39.88 46.64
CA THR A 394 26.60 -40.21 47.98
C THR A 394 27.59 -41.37 47.90
N ARG A 395 28.86 -41.04 47.64
CA ARG A 395 30.03 -41.46 48.43
C ARG A 395 31.30 -40.81 47.90
#